data_AF-A0A9D5NK24-F1
#
_entry.id   AF-A0A9D5NK24-F1
#
_cell.length_a   1.000
_cell.length_b   1.000
_cell.length_c   1.000
_cell.angle_alpha   90.00
_cell.angle_beta   90.00
_cell.angle_gamma   90.00
#
_symmetry.space_group_name_H-M   'P 1'
#
loop_
_entity.id
_entity.type
_entity.pdbx_description
1 polymer ?
#
loop_
_entity_poly.entity_id
_entity_poly.type
_entity_poly.pdbx_seq_one_letter_code
_entity_poly.pdbx_strand_id
1 'polypeptide(L)'
;MKNKEYLKHYLLQSLIVITIFSLLLVIVNTIEYNQYKRNFNYKINAILEKVEEKYLNLDQNDLVEILNSKEIEDNVLKDYGYDMDKDSYVSKNDNYNLIFGITKFGILLVAFISLIYLFIKHNLKNDKEIDKIIKCIEKINHKNYELDLDELSEDKLSILKQEIYKTTIMLKENAENSLKDKINLKNSLQDISHQLKTPLTSIN
;
A
#
# COMPACT_ATOMS: atom_id res chain seq x y z
N MET A 1 -10.17 -18.47 8.02
CA MET A 1 -10.80 -17.45 7.14
C MET A 1 -10.38 -16.00 7.44
N LYS A 2 -9.73 -15.66 8.57
CA LYS A 2 -9.43 -14.27 8.99
C LYS A 2 -8.18 -13.57 8.37
N ASN A 3 -7.32 -14.28 7.63
CA ASN A 3 -6.16 -13.64 6.93
C ASN A 3 -6.56 -12.67 5.80
N LYS A 4 -7.83 -12.71 5.40
CA LYS A 4 -8.33 -11.92 4.26
C LYS A 4 -8.60 -10.47 4.66
N GLU A 5 -8.91 -10.16 5.92
CA GLU A 5 -9.36 -8.80 6.29
C GLU A 5 -8.23 -7.79 6.39
N TYR A 6 -7.07 -8.16 6.93
CA TYR A 6 -5.94 -7.22 7.07
C TYR A 6 -5.21 -6.96 5.74
N LEU A 7 -4.97 -8.04 4.97
CA LEU A 7 -4.51 -7.90 3.59
C LEU A 7 -5.51 -7.06 2.79
N LYS A 8 -6.83 -7.25 3.01
CA LYS A 8 -7.86 -6.41 2.40
C LYS A 8 -7.78 -4.95 2.85
N HIS A 9 -7.43 -4.62 4.10
CA HIS A 9 -7.23 -3.23 4.52
C HIS A 9 -6.02 -2.58 3.84
N TYR A 10 -4.87 -3.26 3.77
CA TYR A 10 -3.71 -2.76 3.04
C TYR A 10 -3.99 -2.64 1.53
N LEU A 11 -4.64 -3.65 0.94
CA LEU A 11 -5.06 -3.63 -0.46
C LEU A 11 -6.08 -2.52 -0.73
N LEU A 12 -6.99 -2.25 0.21
CA LEU A 12 -7.95 -1.15 0.09
C LEU A 12 -7.26 0.21 0.16
N GLN A 13 -6.34 0.41 1.11
CA GLN A 13 -5.58 1.65 1.23
C GLN A 13 -4.71 1.90 -0.01
N SER A 14 -4.02 0.87 -0.51
CA SER A 14 -3.24 0.98 -1.75
C SER A 14 -4.13 1.22 -2.97
N LEU A 15 -5.30 0.57 -3.06
CA LEU A 15 -6.26 0.83 -4.13
C LEU A 15 -6.76 2.27 -4.14
N ILE A 16 -7.05 2.85 -2.97
CA ILE A 16 -7.44 4.26 -2.83
C ILE A 16 -6.32 5.16 -3.36
N VAL A 17 -5.07 4.92 -2.95
CA VAL A 17 -3.91 5.69 -3.41
C VAL A 17 -3.78 5.60 -4.94
N ILE A 18 -3.81 4.40 -5.51
CA ILE A 18 -3.73 4.17 -6.96
C ILE A 18 -4.85 4.92 -7.69
N THR A 19 -6.08 4.88 -7.16
CA THR A 19 -7.24 5.54 -7.75
C THR A 19 -7.06 7.06 -7.76
N ILE A 20 -6.58 7.65 -6.67
CA ILE A 20 -6.32 9.10 -6.56
C ILE A 20 -5.27 9.53 -7.59
N PHE A 21 -4.14 8.82 -7.67
CA PHE A 21 -3.09 9.17 -8.63
C PHE A 21 -3.53 8.95 -10.08
N SER A 22 -4.36 7.93 -10.34
CA SER A 22 -4.93 7.70 -11.68
C SER A 22 -5.86 8.84 -12.11
N LEU A 23 -6.74 9.31 -11.20
CA LEU A 23 -7.58 10.48 -11.45
C LEU A 23 -6.75 11.73 -11.73
N LEU A 24 -5.68 11.93 -10.96
CA LEU A 24 -4.77 13.06 -11.17
C LEU A 24 -4.11 13.02 -12.55
N LEU A 25 -3.66 11.83 -13.00
CA LEU A 25 -3.10 11.66 -14.35
C LEU A 25 -4.12 11.95 -15.45
N VAL A 26 -5.39 11.55 -15.28
CA VAL A 26 -6.46 11.87 -16.23
C VAL A 26 -6.69 13.38 -16.33
N ILE A 27 -6.65 14.09 -15.21
CA ILE A 27 -6.75 15.56 -15.19
C ILE A 27 -5.58 16.18 -15.96
N VAL A 28 -4.35 15.75 -15.70
CA VAL A 28 -3.16 16.26 -16.41
C VAL A 28 -3.25 16.00 -17.92
N ASN A 29 -3.65 14.79 -18.34
CA ASN A 29 -3.86 14.46 -19.76
C ASN A 29 -4.94 15.35 -20.40
N THR A 30 -6.01 15.66 -19.68
CA THR A 30 -7.07 16.54 -20.18
C THR A 30 -6.56 17.97 -20.39
N ILE A 31 -5.73 18.46 -19.48
CA ILE A 31 -5.10 19.79 -19.59
C ILE A 31 -4.12 19.83 -20.76
N GLU A 32 -3.26 18.82 -20.89
CA GLU A 32 -2.31 18.68 -21.99
C GLU A 32 -3.03 18.66 -23.35
N TYR A 33 -4.07 17.84 -23.49
CA TYR A 33 -4.88 17.77 -24.72
C TYR A 33 -5.49 19.13 -25.08
N ASN A 34 -6.07 19.82 -24.09
CA ASN A 34 -6.64 21.15 -24.30
C ASN A 34 -5.57 22.17 -24.73
N GLN A 35 -4.36 22.07 -24.17
CA GLN A 35 -3.25 22.93 -24.55
C GLN A 35 -2.81 22.68 -26.00
N TYR A 36 -2.70 21.42 -26.42
CA TYR A 36 -2.37 21.06 -27.79
C TYR A 36 -3.43 21.52 -28.77
N LYS A 37 -4.70 21.21 -28.49
CA LYS A 37 -5.83 21.66 -29.31
C LYS A 37 -5.81 23.17 -29.50
N ARG A 38 -5.58 23.93 -28.42
CA ARG A 38 -5.50 25.38 -28.47
C ARG A 38 -4.34 25.87 -29.33
N ASN A 39 -3.15 25.30 -29.16
CA ASN A 39 -1.97 25.68 -29.93
C ASN A 39 -2.13 25.39 -31.43
N PHE A 40 -2.72 24.23 -31.79
CA PHE A 40 -3.04 23.89 -33.18
C PHE A 40 -4.08 24.86 -33.76
N ASN A 41 -5.21 25.07 -33.08
CA ASN A 41 -6.26 25.98 -33.56
C ASN A 41 -5.74 27.41 -33.80
N TYR A 42 -4.90 27.94 -32.90
CA TYR A 42 -4.29 29.27 -33.10
C TYR A 42 -3.36 29.31 -34.32
N LYS A 43 -2.59 28.25 -34.56
CA LYS A 43 -1.68 28.19 -35.72
C LYS A 43 -2.43 28.00 -37.02
N ILE A 44 -3.47 27.16 -37.05
CA ILE A 44 -4.38 27.03 -38.18
C ILE A 44 -5.02 28.39 -38.49
N ASN A 45 -5.61 29.08 -37.50
CA ASN A 45 -6.21 30.39 -37.72
C ASN A 45 -5.22 31.41 -38.30
N ALA A 46 -3.99 31.44 -37.78
CA ALA A 46 -2.95 32.33 -38.32
C ALA A 46 -2.56 32.01 -39.76
N ILE A 47 -2.59 30.73 -40.16
CA ILE A 47 -2.39 30.31 -41.56
C ILE A 47 -3.57 30.78 -42.41
N LEU A 48 -4.81 30.53 -41.96
CA LEU A 48 -6.03 30.93 -42.68
C LEU A 48 -6.08 32.45 -42.90
N GLU A 49 -5.79 33.26 -41.88
CA GLU A 49 -5.69 34.72 -42.01
C GLU A 49 -4.67 35.14 -43.08
N LYS A 50 -3.51 34.48 -43.13
CA LYS A 50 -2.46 34.77 -44.13
C LYS A 50 -2.85 34.34 -45.54
N VAL A 51 -3.64 33.28 -45.67
CA VAL A 51 -4.17 32.82 -46.97
C VAL A 51 -5.25 33.78 -47.45
N GLU A 52 -6.19 34.17 -46.60
CA GLU A 52 -7.27 35.11 -46.91
C GLU A 52 -6.72 36.50 -47.31
N GLU A 53 -5.69 37.00 -46.61
CA GLU A 53 -5.00 38.25 -46.95
C GLU A 53 -4.37 38.20 -48.36
N LYS A 54 -3.91 37.03 -48.80
CA LYS A 54 -3.18 36.86 -50.06
C LYS A 54 -4.09 36.48 -51.24
N TYR A 55 -5.24 35.87 -50.99
CA TYR A 55 -6.18 35.39 -51.99
C TYR A 55 -7.59 35.95 -51.75
N LEU A 56 -7.95 37.02 -52.49
CA LEU A 56 -9.18 37.80 -52.34
C LEU A 56 -10.51 37.05 -52.65
N ASN A 57 -10.47 35.85 -53.23
CA ASN A 57 -11.65 35.07 -53.66
C ASN A 57 -11.74 33.68 -53.00
N LEU A 58 -11.25 33.55 -51.77
CA LEU A 58 -11.29 32.28 -51.04
C LEU A 58 -12.70 31.99 -50.52
N ASP A 59 -13.30 30.85 -50.91
CA ASP A 59 -14.56 30.40 -50.30
C ASP A 59 -14.26 29.75 -48.93
N GLN A 60 -14.92 30.25 -47.89
CA GLN A 60 -14.80 29.71 -46.54
C GLN A 60 -15.35 28.28 -46.44
N ASN A 61 -16.26 27.88 -47.33
CA ASN A 61 -16.77 26.51 -47.37
C ASN A 61 -15.67 25.52 -47.74
N ASP A 62 -14.80 25.86 -48.69
CA ASP A 62 -13.66 25.03 -49.10
C ASP A 62 -12.69 24.82 -47.92
N LEU A 63 -12.47 25.87 -47.11
CA LEU A 63 -11.64 25.78 -45.90
C LEU A 63 -12.24 24.86 -44.84
N VAL A 64 -13.55 24.92 -44.64
CA VAL A 64 -14.26 24.05 -43.69
C VAL A 64 -14.28 22.60 -44.18
N GLU A 65 -14.36 22.37 -45.49
CA GLU A 65 -14.24 21.04 -46.07
C GLU A 65 -12.87 20.43 -45.80
N ILE A 66 -11.79 21.20 -46.00
CA ILE A 66 -10.42 20.76 -45.69
C ILE A 66 -10.27 20.39 -44.20
N LEU A 67 -10.76 21.23 -43.28
CA LEU A 67 -10.66 20.98 -41.84
C LEU A 67 -11.40 19.72 -41.38
N ASN A 68 -12.46 19.32 -42.09
CA ASN A 68 -13.26 18.13 -41.76
C ASN A 68 -12.94 16.93 -42.65
N SER A 69 -12.03 17.10 -43.61
CA SER A 69 -11.60 16.02 -44.50
C SER A 69 -10.94 14.90 -43.69
N LYS A 70 -11.15 13.66 -44.15
CA LYS A 70 -10.54 12.46 -43.55
C LYS A 70 -9.34 11.97 -44.36
N GLU A 71 -9.06 12.60 -45.48
CA GLU A 71 -7.96 12.21 -46.36
C GLU A 71 -6.65 12.72 -45.78
N ILE A 72 -5.63 11.85 -45.81
CA ILE A 72 -4.28 12.22 -45.40
C ILE A 72 -3.59 12.72 -46.66
N GLU A 73 -3.38 14.03 -46.75
CA GLU A 73 -2.67 14.66 -47.87
C GLU A 73 -1.17 14.39 -47.81
N ASP A 74 -0.50 14.51 -48.97
CA ASP A 74 0.94 14.39 -49.07
C ASP A 74 1.68 15.44 -48.23
N ASN A 75 2.88 15.10 -47.76
CA ASN A 75 3.70 16.03 -46.98
C ASN A 75 4.34 17.12 -47.85
N VAL A 76 3.57 18.19 -48.10
CA VAL A 76 3.97 19.35 -48.90
C VAL A 76 5.16 20.11 -48.30
N LEU A 77 5.38 20.03 -46.98
CA LEU A 77 6.48 20.72 -46.31
C LEU A 77 7.76 19.89 -46.19
N LYS A 78 7.75 18.64 -46.67
CA LYS A 78 8.89 17.73 -46.60
C LYS A 78 10.14 18.28 -47.27
N ASP A 79 9.97 18.85 -48.46
CA ASP A 79 11.07 19.46 -49.24
C ASP A 79 11.63 20.73 -48.57
N TYR A 80 10.88 21.33 -47.64
CA TYR A 80 11.31 22.45 -46.82
C TYR A 80 11.91 22.02 -45.48
N GLY A 81 12.14 20.71 -45.28
CA GLY A 81 12.76 20.15 -44.09
C GLY A 81 11.80 19.87 -42.94
N TYR A 82 10.48 19.85 -43.19
CA TYR A 82 9.46 19.57 -42.17
C TYR A 82 8.74 18.24 -42.47
N ASP A 83 9.08 17.19 -41.71
CA ASP A 83 8.51 15.86 -41.84
C ASP A 83 7.29 15.69 -40.90
N MET A 84 6.07 15.50 -41.43
CA MET A 84 4.84 15.31 -40.63
C MET A 84 4.95 14.16 -39.62
N ASP A 85 5.76 13.14 -39.90
CA ASP A 85 5.89 11.96 -39.04
C ASP A 85 6.91 12.15 -37.91
N LYS A 86 7.80 13.13 -38.04
CA LYS A 86 8.93 13.33 -37.11
C LYS A 86 8.89 14.66 -36.40
N ASP A 87 8.39 15.70 -37.06
CA ASP A 87 8.49 17.07 -36.61
C ASP A 87 7.13 17.59 -36.15
N SER A 88 7.13 18.35 -35.06
CA SER A 88 5.98 19.14 -34.67
C SER A 88 6.00 20.47 -35.39
N TYR A 89 5.01 20.67 -36.27
CA TYR A 89 4.83 21.94 -36.98
C TYR A 89 4.56 23.12 -36.03
N VAL A 90 4.12 22.82 -34.80
CA VAL A 90 3.91 23.81 -33.75
C VAL A 90 4.92 23.56 -32.64
N SER A 91 6.14 24.11 -32.76
CA SER A 91 7.24 23.90 -31.80
C SER A 91 6.89 24.24 -30.34
N LYS A 92 5.85 25.05 -30.11
CA LYS A 92 5.31 25.31 -28.77
C LYS A 92 4.78 24.02 -28.11
N ASN A 93 4.24 23.08 -28.88
CA ASN A 93 3.76 21.78 -28.38
C ASN A 93 4.90 20.88 -27.89
N ASP A 94 6.09 20.97 -28.48
CA ASP A 94 7.24 20.15 -28.04
C ASP A 94 7.67 20.52 -26.63
N ASN A 95 7.74 21.82 -26.34
CA ASN A 95 8.02 22.31 -25.00
C ASN A 95 6.96 21.85 -23.99
N TYR A 96 5.68 21.94 -24.36
CA TYR A 96 4.61 21.43 -23.50
C TYR A 96 4.70 19.91 -23.31
N ASN A 97 5.02 19.14 -24.36
CA ASN A 97 5.20 17.69 -24.28
C ASN A 97 6.28 17.32 -23.26
N LEU A 98 7.44 17.99 -23.31
CA LEU A 98 8.50 17.80 -22.32
C LEU A 98 8.04 18.13 -20.89
N ILE A 99 7.39 19.29 -20.69
CA ILE A 99 6.92 19.72 -19.36
C ILE A 99 5.87 18.76 -18.79
N PHE A 100 4.87 18.37 -19.60
CA PHE A 100 3.83 17.44 -19.18
C PHE A 100 4.39 16.04 -18.95
N GLY A 101 5.35 15.59 -19.78
CA GLY A 101 6.08 14.34 -19.59
C GLY A 101 6.81 14.28 -18.24
N ILE A 102 7.58 15.33 -17.91
CA ILE A 102 8.27 15.44 -16.61
C ILE A 102 7.26 15.44 -15.46
N THR A 103 6.15 16.18 -15.62
CA THR A 103 5.11 16.27 -14.60
C THR A 103 4.46 14.92 -14.34
N LYS A 104 4.08 14.17 -15.39
CA LYS A 104 3.51 12.81 -15.29
C LYS A 104 4.50 11.85 -14.63
N PHE A 105 5.77 11.91 -15.01
CA PHE A 105 6.82 11.10 -14.40
C PHE A 105 6.97 11.40 -12.90
N GLY A 106 6.97 12.68 -12.52
CA GLY A 106 6.99 13.10 -11.11
C GLY A 106 5.79 12.56 -10.31
N ILE A 107 4.59 12.63 -10.88
CA ILE A 107 3.37 12.07 -10.25
C ILE A 107 3.51 10.55 -10.03
N LEU A 108 4.01 9.82 -11.03
CA LEU A 108 4.23 8.38 -10.93
C LEU A 108 5.28 8.03 -9.87
N LEU A 109 6.35 8.80 -9.76
CA LEU A 109 7.37 8.61 -8.74
C LEU A 109 6.79 8.80 -7.32
N VAL A 110 6.02 9.87 -7.10
CA VAL A 110 5.39 10.12 -5.80
C VAL A 110 4.38 9.01 -5.45
N ALA A 111 3.60 8.55 -6.43
CA ALA A 111 2.70 7.42 -6.25
C ALA A 111 3.47 6.16 -5.81
N PHE A 112 4.58 5.86 -6.48
CA PHE A 112 5.41 4.70 -6.16
C PHE A 112 6.01 4.77 -4.75
N ILE A 113 6.57 5.93 -4.38
CA ILE A 113 7.12 6.16 -3.03
C ILE A 113 6.03 6.01 -1.96
N SER A 114 4.82 6.50 -2.22
CA SER A 114 3.70 6.38 -1.28
C SER A 114 3.29 4.91 -1.04
N LEU A 115 3.33 4.06 -2.08
CA LEU A 115 3.04 2.63 -1.95
C LEU A 115 4.13 1.90 -1.18
N ILE A 116 5.41 2.22 -1.43
CA ILE A 116 6.54 1.68 -0.65
C ILE A 116 6.41 2.07 0.81
N TYR A 117 6.09 3.34 1.10
CA TYR A 117 5.89 3.80 2.47
C TYR A 117 4.79 3.01 3.19
N LEU A 118 3.64 2.81 2.54
CA LEU A 118 2.55 1.98 3.09
C LEU A 118 3.01 0.54 3.35
N PHE A 119 3.78 -0.03 2.43
CA PHE A 119 4.31 -1.39 2.56
C PHE A 119 5.27 -1.52 3.75
N ILE A 120 6.24 -0.60 3.89
CA ILE A 120 7.20 -0.61 5.00
C ILE A 120 6.49 -0.41 6.33
N LYS A 121 5.56 0.56 6.41
CA LYS A 121 4.77 0.81 7.62
C LYS A 121 4.00 -0.44 8.06
N HIS A 122 3.47 -1.20 7.10
CA HIS A 122 2.76 -2.45 7.39
C HIS A 122 3.72 -3.52 7.95
N ASN A 123 4.86 -3.75 7.31
CA ASN A 123 5.84 -4.74 7.78
C ASN A 123 6.38 -4.41 9.17
N LEU A 124 6.79 -3.16 9.41
CA LEU A 124 7.31 -2.72 10.71
C LEU A 124 6.30 -2.91 11.85
N LYS A 125 5.00 -2.78 11.57
CA LYS A 125 3.96 -3.05 12.58
C LYS A 125 3.92 -4.54 12.92
N ASN A 126 4.00 -5.41 11.93
CA ASN A 126 3.99 -6.85 12.13
C ASN A 126 5.22 -7.30 12.91
N ASP A 127 6.41 -6.79 12.59
CA ASP A 127 7.65 -7.13 13.28
C ASP A 127 7.59 -6.78 14.78
N LYS A 128 7.10 -5.58 15.12
CA LYS A 128 6.92 -5.18 16.53
C LYS A 128 5.97 -6.09 17.30
N GLU A 129 4.91 -6.55 16.65
CA GLU A 129 3.94 -7.47 17.25
C GLU A 129 4.54 -8.87 17.42
N ILE A 130 5.39 -9.33 16.50
CA ILE A 130 6.17 -10.57 16.64
C ILE A 130 7.14 -10.45 17.83
N ASP A 131 7.88 -9.35 17.95
CA ASP A 131 8.80 -9.13 19.07
C ASP A 131 8.11 -9.15 20.44
N LYS A 132 6.89 -8.59 20.53
CA LYS A 132 6.06 -8.68 21.74
C LYS A 132 5.73 -10.14 22.07
N ILE A 133 5.39 -10.95 21.06
CA ILE A 133 5.09 -12.38 21.23
C ILE A 133 6.35 -13.14 21.67
N ILE A 134 7.51 -12.88 21.06
CA ILE A 134 8.78 -13.51 21.45
C ILE A 134 9.10 -13.23 22.92
N LYS A 135 9.02 -11.97 23.36
CA LYS A 135 9.22 -11.60 24.77
C LYS A 135 8.23 -12.26 25.73
N CYS A 136 6.99 -12.44 25.29
CA CYS A 136 5.98 -13.17 26.04
C CYS A 136 6.39 -14.64 26.24
N ILE A 137 6.79 -15.32 25.17
CA ILE A 137 7.28 -16.71 25.22
C ILE A 137 8.53 -16.82 26.10
N GLU A 138 9.46 -15.86 26.02
CA GLU A 138 10.64 -15.83 26.90
C GLU A 138 10.26 -15.76 28.38
N LYS A 139 9.26 -14.95 28.77
CA LYS A 139 8.77 -14.91 30.16
C LYS A 139 8.19 -16.27 30.59
N ILE A 140 7.38 -16.88 29.75
CA ILE A 140 6.77 -18.20 30.00
C ILE A 140 7.86 -19.26 30.19
N ASN A 141 8.91 -19.24 29.36
CA ASN A 141 10.05 -20.17 29.47
C ASN A 141 10.81 -20.02 30.80
N HIS A 142 10.84 -18.82 31.37
CA HIS A 142 11.38 -18.55 32.71
C HIS A 142 10.38 -18.84 33.84
N LYS A 143 9.26 -19.52 33.56
CA LYS A 143 8.15 -19.81 34.48
C LYS A 143 7.48 -18.56 35.05
N ASN A 144 7.66 -17.41 34.40
CA ASN A 144 6.91 -16.21 34.72
C ASN A 144 5.62 -16.22 33.89
N TYR A 145 4.51 -16.57 34.54
CA TYR A 145 3.19 -16.67 33.92
C TYR A 145 2.33 -15.40 34.11
N GLU A 146 2.91 -14.29 34.57
CA GLU A 146 2.22 -13.00 34.60
C GLU A 146 2.13 -12.45 33.18
N LEU A 147 0.97 -12.66 32.56
CA LEU A 147 0.66 -12.15 31.23
C LEU A 147 -0.13 -10.86 31.32
N ASP A 148 0.46 -9.81 30.77
CA ASP A 148 -0.23 -8.60 30.36
C ASP A 148 -0.24 -8.58 28.82
N LEU A 149 -1.34 -9.03 28.23
CA LEU A 149 -1.55 -9.10 26.78
C LEU A 149 -2.77 -8.24 26.42
N ASP A 150 -2.80 -6.99 26.90
CA ASP A 150 -3.96 -6.09 26.82
C ASP A 150 -4.26 -5.49 25.44
N GLU A 151 -3.68 -6.00 24.34
CA GLU A 151 -4.07 -5.56 22.99
C GLU A 151 -4.37 -6.74 22.06
N LEU A 152 -5.67 -7.04 21.97
CA LEU A 152 -6.25 -7.87 20.91
C LEU A 152 -6.42 -7.03 19.65
N SER A 153 -5.44 -7.08 18.75
CA SER A 153 -5.62 -6.59 17.37
C SER A 153 -6.39 -7.63 16.54
N GLU A 154 -7.08 -7.24 15.47
CA GLU A 154 -7.81 -8.20 14.61
C GLU A 154 -6.91 -8.94 13.59
N ASP A 155 -5.77 -9.50 14.02
CA ASP A 155 -4.82 -10.16 13.13
C ASP A 155 -4.59 -11.64 13.49
N LYS A 156 -4.01 -12.43 12.57
CA LYS A 156 -3.48 -13.78 12.83
C LYS A 156 -2.55 -13.82 14.03
N LEU A 157 -1.75 -12.77 14.23
CA LEU A 157 -0.93 -12.65 15.44
C LEU A 157 -1.78 -12.67 16.70
N SER A 158 -3.01 -12.19 16.68
CA SER A 158 -3.90 -12.25 17.85
C SER A 158 -4.53 -13.61 18.07
N ILE A 159 -4.78 -14.38 17.01
CA ILE A 159 -5.11 -15.82 17.18
C ILE A 159 -3.92 -16.53 17.85
N LEU A 160 -2.69 -16.26 17.38
CA LEU A 160 -1.49 -16.81 18.00
C LEU A 160 -1.34 -16.36 19.45
N LYS A 161 -1.52 -15.06 19.76
CA LYS A 161 -1.53 -14.54 21.15
C LYS A 161 -2.58 -15.25 22.01
N GLN A 162 -3.77 -15.50 21.48
CA GLN A 162 -4.84 -16.20 22.20
C GLN A 162 -4.46 -17.65 22.51
N GLU A 163 -3.90 -18.37 21.55
CA GLU A 163 -3.44 -19.76 21.78
C GLU A 163 -2.25 -19.82 22.75
N ILE A 164 -1.34 -18.84 22.68
CA ILE A 164 -0.25 -18.68 23.66
C ILE A 164 -0.82 -18.40 25.05
N TYR A 165 -1.82 -17.52 25.17
CA TYR A 165 -2.48 -17.21 26.43
C TYR A 165 -3.10 -18.47 27.06
N LYS A 166 -3.90 -19.24 26.30
CA LYS A 166 -4.47 -20.51 26.76
C LYS A 166 -3.39 -21.49 27.23
N THR A 167 -2.32 -21.63 26.44
CA THR A 167 -1.18 -22.49 26.78
C THR A 167 -0.50 -22.04 28.08
N THR A 168 -0.39 -20.74 28.30
CA THR A 168 0.23 -20.16 29.50
C THR A 168 -0.60 -20.43 30.75
N ILE A 169 -1.92 -20.27 30.66
CA ILE A 169 -2.84 -20.61 31.76
C ILE A 169 -2.72 -22.10 32.10
N MET A 170 -2.74 -22.98 31.09
CA MET A 170 -2.57 -24.42 31.30
C MET A 170 -1.23 -24.75 31.98
N LEU A 171 -0.12 -24.11 31.57
CA LEU A 171 1.19 -24.30 32.20
C LEU A 171 1.22 -23.82 33.65
N LYS A 172 0.56 -22.69 33.94
CA LYS A 172 0.43 -22.14 35.29
C LYS A 172 -0.36 -23.08 36.19
N GLU A 173 -1.54 -23.54 35.75
CA GLU A 173 -2.38 -24.48 36.49
C GLU A 173 -1.64 -25.80 36.77
N ASN A 174 -0.92 -26.33 35.79
CA ASN A 174 -0.11 -27.54 35.96
C ASN A 174 1.02 -27.34 36.99
N ALA A 175 1.66 -26.18 37.00
CA ALA A 175 2.70 -25.86 37.97
C ALA A 175 2.14 -25.73 39.40
N GLU A 176 0.99 -25.07 39.55
CA GLU A 176 0.29 -24.92 40.84
C GLU A 176 -0.21 -26.27 41.38
N ASN A 177 -0.80 -27.12 40.52
CA ASN A 177 -1.22 -28.47 40.89
C ASN A 177 -0.03 -29.33 41.30
N SER A 178 1.09 -29.29 40.56
CA SER A 178 2.30 -30.03 40.93
C SER A 178 2.88 -29.60 42.27
N LEU A 179 2.83 -28.30 42.59
CA LEU A 179 3.24 -27.79 43.90
C LEU A 179 2.33 -28.33 45.01
N LYS A 180 1.02 -28.30 44.79
CA LYS A 180 0.01 -28.81 45.73
C LYS A 180 0.20 -30.30 46.02
N ASP A 181 0.45 -31.11 44.99
CA ASP A 181 0.71 -32.54 45.14
C ASP A 181 1.98 -32.81 45.96
N LYS A 182 3.05 -32.03 45.76
CA LYS A 182 4.27 -32.12 46.59
C LYS A 182 4.01 -31.80 48.05
N ILE A 183 3.21 -30.76 48.33
CA ILE A 183 2.85 -30.38 49.70
C ILE A 183 2.01 -31.48 50.35
N ASN A 184 1.01 -32.01 49.65
CA ASN A 184 0.15 -33.10 50.13
C ASN A 184 0.97 -34.36 50.45
N LEU A 185 1.91 -34.73 49.57
CA LEU A 185 2.81 -35.86 49.79
C LEU A 185 3.69 -35.64 51.02
N LYS A 186 4.28 -34.44 51.18
CA LYS A 186 5.09 -34.09 52.36
C LYS A 186 4.28 -34.22 53.65
N ASN A 187 3.05 -33.69 53.68
CA ASN A 187 2.18 -33.76 54.85
C ASN A 187 1.81 -35.22 55.17
N SER A 188 1.45 -36.01 54.15
CA SER A 188 1.14 -37.43 54.31
C SER A 188 2.31 -38.23 54.90
N LEU A 189 3.55 -37.96 54.42
CA LEU A 189 4.76 -38.59 54.96
C LEU A 189 5.03 -38.17 56.40
N GLN A 190 4.78 -36.91 56.74
CA GLN A 190 4.91 -36.40 58.11
C GLN A 190 3.90 -37.05 59.05
N ASP A 191 2.65 -37.22 58.62
CA ASP A 191 1.61 -37.90 59.39
C ASP A 191 1.95 -39.38 59.61
N ILE A 192 2.43 -40.08 58.58
CA ILE A 192 2.92 -41.47 58.72
C ILE A 192 4.09 -41.53 59.71
N SER A 193 5.06 -40.63 59.59
CA SER A 193 6.21 -40.56 60.51
C SER A 193 5.76 -40.32 61.95
N HIS A 194 4.79 -39.43 62.16
CA HIS A 194 4.20 -39.17 63.48
C HIS A 194 3.49 -40.41 64.02
N GLN A 195 2.64 -41.06 63.21
CA GLN A 195 1.94 -42.29 63.57
C GLN A 195 2.88 -43.43 63.96
N LEU A 196 4.04 -43.54 63.31
CA LEU A 196 5.06 -44.55 63.67
C LEU A 196 5.78 -44.21 64.98
N LYS A 197 5.99 -42.92 65.29
CA LYS A 197 6.71 -42.47 66.47
C LYS A 197 5.89 -42.63 67.77
N THR A 198 4.58 -42.40 67.71
CA THR A 198 3.67 -42.47 68.86
C THR A 198 3.67 -43.83 69.59
N PRO A 199 3.54 -44.99 68.94
CA PRO A 199 3.60 -46.29 69.61
C PRO A 199 5.00 -46.65 70.13
N LEU A 200 6.08 -46.21 69.46
CA LEU A 200 7.46 -46.45 69.90
C LEU A 200 7.81 -45.71 71.19
N THR A 201 7.18 -44.56 71.46
CA THR A 201 7.31 -43.84 72.74
C THR A 201 6.45 -44.41 73.87
N SER A 202 5.49 -45.29 73.58
CA SER A 202 4.58 -45.90 74.59
C SER A 202 5.04 -47.28 75.08
N ILE A 203 6.09 -47.85 74.48
CA ILE A 203 6.64 -49.18 74.82
C ILE A 203 7.80 -49.08 75.84
N ASN A 204 8.21 -47.86 76.24
CA ASN A 204 9.14 -47.60 77.33
C ASN A 204 8.44 -47.05 78.57
#